data_AF-A0A7J3GXR1-F1
#
_entry.id   AF-A0A7J3GXR1-F1
#
_cell.length_a   1.000
_cell.length_b   1.000
_cell.length_c   1.000
_cell.angle_alpha   90.00
_cell.angle_beta   90.00
_cell.angle_gamma   90.00
#
_symmetry.space_group_name_H-M   'P 1'
#
loop_
_entity.id
_entity.type
_entity.pdbx_description
1 polymer ?
#
loop_
_entity_poly.entity_id
_entity_poly.type
_entity_poly.pdbx_seq_one_letter_code
_entity_poly.pdbx_strand_id
1 'polypeptide(L)'
;LQRAGVKAVDVSGSGGTNWTEIERQRALSAGDVEKASLAEVFREWGIPTAAAVLEVSRVEGIEVVGSGGIRSGLEVAKVLALGASMAGIARPFLAAAVEGPEAAVALARRIERELKVAMVLTGSRNVGDLRRAPRVILGPLRAWCEQRGLLERD
;
A
#
# COMPACT_ATOMS: atom_id res chain seq x y z
N LEU A 1 17.46 4.63 -6.86
CA LEU A 1 17.45 3.17 -6.61
C LEU A 1 17.75 2.34 -7.87
N GLN A 2 16.96 2.47 -8.95
CA GLN A 2 17.19 1.70 -10.19
C GLN A 2 18.61 1.86 -10.77
N ARG A 3 19.15 3.09 -10.82
CA ARG A 3 20.55 3.34 -11.25
C ARG A 3 21.61 2.63 -10.39
N ALA A 4 21.26 2.29 -9.15
CA ALA A 4 22.11 1.51 -8.24
C ALA A 4 21.88 -0.01 -8.38
N GLY A 5 21.12 -0.47 -9.38
CA GLY A 5 20.89 -1.89 -9.67
C GLY A 5 19.72 -2.53 -8.93
N VAL A 6 18.95 -1.76 -8.14
CA VAL A 6 17.76 -2.28 -7.43
C VAL A 6 16.71 -2.78 -8.42
N LYS A 7 16.21 -4.01 -8.20
CA LYS A 7 15.25 -4.70 -9.06
C LYS A 7 13.83 -4.77 -8.50
N ALA A 8 13.64 -4.50 -7.22
CA ALA A 8 12.34 -4.49 -6.58
C ALA A 8 12.24 -3.38 -5.53
N VAL A 9 11.06 -2.78 -5.39
CA VAL A 9 10.75 -1.76 -4.38
C VAL A 9 9.43 -2.11 -3.70
N ASP A 10 9.43 -2.09 -2.38
CA ASP A 10 8.20 -2.03 -1.59
C ASP A 10 7.88 -0.57 -1.27
N VAL A 11 6.69 -0.10 -1.67
CA VAL A 11 6.35 1.32 -1.55
C VAL A 11 6.06 1.74 -0.10
N SER A 12 5.58 0.82 0.75
CA SER A 12 5.20 1.07 2.15
C SER A 12 4.59 2.47 2.39
N GLY A 13 3.58 2.83 1.60
CA GLY A 13 3.04 4.19 1.54
C GLY A 13 2.26 4.60 2.80
N SER A 14 1.90 5.89 2.86
CA SER A 14 1.08 6.45 3.95
C SER A 14 -0.37 5.98 3.86
N GLY A 15 -1.09 6.07 4.99
CA GLY A 15 -2.46 5.54 5.17
C GLY A 15 -2.54 4.22 5.96
N GLY A 16 -1.38 3.67 6.36
CA GLY A 16 -1.29 2.42 7.11
C GLY A 16 -0.87 2.55 8.57
N THR A 17 0.15 1.76 8.94
CA THR A 17 0.82 1.97 10.23
C THR A 17 1.54 3.32 10.15
N ASN A 18 1.22 4.22 11.07
CA ASN A 18 1.85 5.53 11.11
C ASN A 18 3.08 5.46 12.04
N TRP A 19 4.27 5.37 11.44
CA TRP A 19 5.53 5.33 12.19
C TRP A 19 5.85 6.65 12.89
N THR A 20 5.45 7.78 12.30
CA THR A 20 5.58 9.09 12.95
C THR A 20 4.80 9.12 14.26
N GLU A 21 3.56 8.57 14.28
CA GLU A 21 2.77 8.44 15.50
C GLU A 21 3.40 7.47 16.51
N ILE A 22 3.96 6.34 16.07
CA ILE A 22 4.67 5.40 16.96
C ILE A 22 5.85 6.12 17.63
N GLU A 23 6.65 6.87 16.87
CA GLU A 23 7.78 7.63 17.41
C GLU A 23 7.33 8.78 18.30
N ARG A 24 6.17 9.40 18.04
CA ARG A 24 5.56 10.39 18.92
C ARG A 24 5.23 9.78 20.28
N GLN A 25 4.62 8.60 20.31
CA GLN A 25 4.28 7.90 21.55
C GLN A 25 5.54 7.49 22.34
N ARG A 26 6.60 7.06 21.63
CA ARG A 26 7.90 6.77 22.26
C ARG A 26 8.54 8.03 22.85
N ALA A 27 8.46 9.15 22.14
CA ALA A 27 8.99 10.44 22.60
C ALA A 27 8.26 10.93 23.86
N LEU A 28 6.93 10.87 23.87
CA LEU A 28 6.12 11.20 25.05
C LEU A 28 6.47 10.31 26.24
N SER A 29 6.61 9.00 26.01
CA SER A 29 6.99 8.04 27.05
C SER A 29 8.39 8.30 27.63
N ALA A 30 9.28 8.91 26.84
CA ALA A 30 10.63 9.31 27.25
C ALA A 30 10.70 10.75 27.82
N GLY A 31 9.58 11.49 27.84
CA GLY A 31 9.55 12.90 28.25
C GLY A 31 10.13 13.88 27.22
N ASP A 32 10.38 13.43 25.98
CA ASP A 32 10.90 14.26 24.89
C ASP A 32 9.75 15.00 24.19
N VAL A 33 9.38 16.14 24.76
CA VAL A 33 8.25 16.96 24.28
C VAL A 33 8.54 17.59 22.93
N GLU A 34 9.80 17.96 22.66
CA GLU A 34 10.20 18.56 21.38
C GLU A 34 10.02 17.56 20.24
N LYS A 35 10.57 16.35 20.38
CA LYS A 35 10.40 15.29 19.37
C LYS A 35 8.93 14.90 19.20
N ALA A 36 8.15 14.86 20.28
CA ALA A 36 6.71 14.60 20.19
C ALA A 36 5.97 15.70 19.40
N SER A 37 6.33 16.98 19.60
CA SER A 37 5.74 18.09 18.86
C SER A 37 6.10 18.04 17.37
N LEU A 38 7.36 17.75 17.05
CA LEU A 38 7.79 17.55 15.67
C LEU A 38 7.03 16.41 14.99
N ALA A 39 6.87 15.28 15.67
CA ALA A 39 6.14 14.15 15.14
C ALA A 39 4.66 14.47 14.88
N GLU A 40 4.02 15.32 15.68
CA GLU A 40 2.64 15.76 15.42
C GLU A 40 2.54 16.58 14.12
N VAL A 41 3.48 17.50 13.88
CA VAL A 41 3.50 18.32 12.65
C VAL A 41 3.64 17.47 11.39
N PHE A 42 4.46 16.41 11.44
CA PHE A 42 4.73 15.53 10.30
C PHE A 42 3.87 14.25 10.32
N ARG A 43 2.81 14.21 11.13
CA ARG A 43 1.99 13.01 11.33
C ARG A 43 1.39 12.47 10.02
N GLU A 44 0.90 13.36 9.16
CA GLU A 44 0.27 13.00 7.89
C GLU A 44 1.24 13.08 6.70
N TRP A 45 2.53 13.32 6.95
CA TRP A 45 3.54 13.40 5.91
C TRP A 45 3.76 12.03 5.24
N GLY A 46 3.81 12.02 3.90
CA GLY A 46 4.17 10.85 3.10
C GLY A 46 3.40 10.76 1.80
N ILE A 47 3.81 9.83 0.93
CA ILE A 47 3.12 9.53 -0.32
C ILE A 47 2.07 8.44 -0.05
N PRO A 48 0.77 8.69 -0.32
CA PRO A 48 -0.26 7.67 -0.14
C PRO A 48 0.03 6.42 -0.97
N THR A 49 -0.25 5.23 -0.43
CA THR A 49 0.09 3.95 -1.08
C THR A 49 -0.34 3.85 -2.54
N ALA A 50 -1.57 4.25 -2.87
CA ALA A 50 -2.06 4.20 -4.25
C ALA A 50 -1.26 5.12 -5.20
N ALA A 51 -0.88 6.31 -4.74
CA ALA A 51 -0.06 7.25 -5.50
C ALA A 51 1.37 6.72 -5.67
N ALA A 52 1.97 6.17 -4.59
CA ALA A 52 3.30 5.59 -4.65
C ALA A 52 3.37 4.39 -5.62
N VAL A 53 2.37 3.50 -5.60
CA VAL A 53 2.28 2.39 -6.57
C VAL A 53 2.22 2.92 -8.00
N LEU A 54 1.39 3.92 -8.28
CA LEU A 54 1.26 4.52 -9.61
C LEU A 54 2.54 5.21 -10.10
N GLU A 55 3.28 5.89 -9.21
CA GLU A 55 4.55 6.52 -9.57
C GLU A 55 5.63 5.47 -9.88
N VAL A 56 5.78 4.46 -9.03
CA VAL A 56 6.85 3.46 -9.17
C VAL A 56 6.56 2.46 -10.29
N SER A 57 5.30 2.09 -10.55
CA SER A 57 4.93 1.11 -11.58
C SER A 57 5.24 1.56 -13.01
N ARG A 58 5.51 2.86 -13.21
CA ARG A 58 5.96 3.44 -14.49
C ARG A 58 7.45 3.27 -14.75
N VAL A 59 8.22 2.86 -13.74
CA VAL A 59 9.66 2.63 -13.90
C VAL A 59 9.86 1.24 -14.48
N GLU A 60 10.38 1.16 -15.69
CA GLU A 60 10.61 -0.11 -16.37
C GLU A 60 11.63 -0.99 -15.63
N GLY A 61 11.40 -2.31 -15.63
CA GLY A 61 12.35 -3.28 -15.07
C GLY A 61 12.48 -3.27 -13.54
N ILE A 62 11.49 -2.72 -12.83
CA ILE A 62 11.39 -2.81 -11.38
C ILE A 62 10.10 -3.55 -10.96
N GLU A 63 10.25 -4.51 -10.05
CA GLU A 63 9.10 -5.13 -9.39
C GLU A 63 8.60 -4.24 -8.25
N VAL A 64 7.28 -4.17 -8.09
CA VAL A 64 6.64 -3.27 -7.11
C VAL A 64 5.82 -4.08 -6.11
N VAL A 65 6.11 -3.92 -4.82
CA VAL A 65 5.21 -4.38 -3.75
C VAL A 65 4.35 -3.20 -3.32
N GLY A 66 3.04 -3.34 -3.47
CA GLY A 66 2.04 -2.39 -2.98
C GLY A 66 1.74 -2.68 -1.52
N SER A 67 2.42 -2.00 -0.60
CA SER A 67 2.17 -2.11 0.84
C SER A 67 1.97 -0.73 1.49
N GLY A 68 1.60 -0.74 2.77
CA GLY A 68 1.14 0.44 3.49
C GLY A 68 -0.38 0.54 3.44
N GLY A 69 -1.04 0.27 4.57
CA GLY A 69 -2.49 0.49 4.69
C GLY A 69 -3.40 -0.61 4.14
N ILE A 70 -2.87 -1.70 3.59
CA ILE A 70 -3.71 -2.82 3.10
C ILE A 70 -4.33 -3.60 4.27
N ARG A 71 -5.64 -3.85 4.22
CA ARG A 71 -6.49 -4.48 5.26
C ARG A 71 -7.45 -5.55 4.72
N SER A 72 -7.66 -5.60 3.41
CA SER A 72 -8.59 -6.53 2.76
C SER A 72 -8.07 -7.06 1.43
N GLY A 73 -8.63 -8.18 0.94
CA GLY A 73 -8.35 -8.70 -0.38
C GLY A 73 -8.82 -7.79 -1.52
N LEU A 74 -9.83 -6.94 -1.27
CA LEU A 74 -10.22 -5.89 -2.23
C LEU A 74 -9.14 -4.82 -2.37
N GLU A 75 -8.48 -4.43 -1.28
CA GLU A 75 -7.35 -3.48 -1.36
C GLU A 75 -6.11 -4.11 -1.99
N VAL A 76 -5.86 -5.40 -1.74
CA VAL A 76 -4.87 -6.18 -2.52
C VAL A 76 -5.20 -6.10 -4.01
N ALA A 77 -6.45 -6.34 -4.38
CA ALA A 77 -6.88 -6.26 -5.78
C ALA A 77 -6.64 -4.87 -6.38
N LYS A 78 -6.93 -3.80 -5.63
CA LYS A 78 -6.72 -2.42 -6.05
C LYS A 78 -5.24 -2.12 -6.31
N VAL A 79 -4.33 -2.45 -5.40
CA VAL A 79 -2.89 -2.16 -5.63
C VAL A 79 -2.32 -2.98 -6.77
N LEU A 80 -2.78 -4.23 -6.96
CA LEU A 80 -2.43 -5.02 -8.13
C LEU A 80 -2.93 -4.34 -9.41
N ALA A 81 -4.20 -3.92 -9.46
CA ALA A 81 -4.79 -3.21 -10.60
C ALA A 81 -4.14 -1.84 -10.89
N LEU A 82 -3.48 -1.22 -9.90
CA LEU A 82 -2.71 0.02 -10.04
C LEU A 82 -1.28 -0.19 -10.53
N GLY A 83 -0.83 -1.45 -10.69
CA GLY A 83 0.48 -1.79 -11.26
C GLY A 83 1.43 -2.49 -10.29
N ALA A 84 1.03 -2.80 -9.05
CA ALA A 84 1.87 -3.58 -8.15
C ALA A 84 2.03 -5.04 -8.62
N SER A 85 3.23 -5.59 -8.46
CA SER A 85 3.60 -6.99 -8.67
C SER A 85 3.12 -7.90 -7.53
N MET A 86 3.07 -7.39 -6.31
CA MET A 86 2.63 -8.08 -5.10
C MET A 86 1.97 -7.08 -4.14
N ALA A 87 1.27 -7.57 -3.12
CA ALA A 87 0.77 -6.74 -2.03
C ALA A 87 1.40 -7.16 -0.70
N GLY A 88 1.75 -6.20 0.14
CA GLY A 88 2.35 -6.42 1.46
C GLY A 88 1.42 -6.00 2.60
N ILE A 89 1.36 -6.79 3.66
CA ILE A 89 0.47 -6.57 4.82
C ILE A 89 1.23 -6.89 6.11
N ALA A 90 1.38 -5.90 7.01
CA ALA A 90 2.11 -6.07 8.28
C ALA A 90 1.18 -6.03 9.50
N ARG A 91 0.72 -4.85 9.93
CA ARG A 91 -0.05 -4.66 11.19
C ARG A 91 -1.24 -5.62 11.37
N PRO A 92 -2.07 -5.91 10.36
CA PRO A 92 -3.15 -6.91 10.51
C PRO A 92 -2.64 -8.31 10.84
N PHE A 93 -1.54 -8.76 10.19
CA PHE A 93 -0.94 -10.05 10.48
C PHE A 93 -0.24 -10.08 11.83
N LEU A 94 0.38 -8.97 12.26
CA LEU A 94 0.93 -8.86 13.60
C LEU A 94 -0.17 -9.01 14.66
N ALA A 95 -1.30 -8.30 14.51
CA ALA A 95 -2.41 -8.40 15.44
C ALA A 95 -2.98 -9.83 15.50
N ALA A 96 -3.19 -10.46 14.34
CA ALA A 96 -3.65 -11.84 14.30
C ALA A 96 -2.63 -12.83 14.89
N ALA A 97 -1.33 -12.63 14.65
CA ALA A 97 -0.29 -13.51 15.19
C ALA A 97 -0.16 -13.42 16.72
N VAL A 98 -0.50 -12.27 17.33
CA VAL A 98 -0.60 -12.12 18.79
C VAL A 98 -1.74 -12.97 19.37
N GLU A 99 -2.83 -13.15 18.62
CA GLU A 99 -3.93 -14.04 19.01
C GLU A 99 -3.59 -15.53 18.81
N GLY A 100 -2.75 -15.84 17.83
CA GLY A 100 -2.20 -17.17 17.58
C GLY A 100 -1.99 -17.48 16.08
N PRO A 101 -1.25 -18.54 15.75
CA PRO A 101 -0.98 -18.92 14.37
C PRO A 101 -2.26 -19.23 13.58
N GLU A 102 -3.28 -19.81 14.21
CA GLU A 102 -4.57 -20.11 13.59
C GLU A 102 -5.30 -18.84 13.15
N ALA A 103 -5.24 -17.76 13.95
CA ALA A 103 -5.83 -16.48 13.61
C ALA A 103 -5.12 -15.84 12.40
N ALA A 104 -3.79 -15.93 12.34
CA ALA A 104 -3.03 -15.48 11.17
C ALA A 104 -3.40 -16.26 9.89
N VAL A 105 -3.56 -17.59 9.99
CA VAL A 105 -4.01 -18.43 8.87
C VAL A 105 -5.44 -18.07 8.45
N ALA A 106 -6.34 -17.83 9.41
CA ALA A 106 -7.71 -17.42 9.13
C ALA A 106 -7.76 -16.06 8.40
N LEU A 107 -6.93 -15.11 8.81
CA LEU A 107 -6.76 -13.81 8.14
C LEU A 107 -6.27 -13.99 6.69
N ALA A 108 -5.23 -14.80 6.47
CA ALA A 108 -4.72 -15.09 5.13
C ALA A 108 -5.81 -15.67 4.22
N ARG A 109 -6.55 -16.68 4.69
CA ARG A 109 -7.66 -17.30 3.96
C ARG A 109 -8.80 -16.34 3.67
N ARG A 110 -9.07 -15.37 4.56
CA ARG A 110 -10.09 -14.33 4.34
C ARG A 110 -9.66 -13.40 3.20
N ILE A 111 -8.44 -12.87 3.29
CA ILE A 111 -7.87 -11.95 2.28
C ILE A 111 -7.81 -12.63 0.90
N GLU A 112 -7.40 -13.89 0.84
CA GLU A 112 -7.38 -14.68 -0.39
C GLU A 112 -8.79 -14.79 -1.02
N ARG A 113 -9.80 -15.10 -0.21
CA ARG A 113 -11.19 -15.19 -0.68
C ARG A 113 -11.72 -13.85 -1.18
N GLU A 114 -11.47 -12.77 -0.46
CA GLU A 114 -11.86 -11.40 -0.87
C GLU A 114 -11.19 -11.00 -2.20
N LEU A 115 -9.91 -11.31 -2.38
CA LEU A 115 -9.20 -11.08 -3.65
C LEU A 115 -9.82 -11.89 -4.79
N LYS A 116 -10.11 -13.17 -4.57
CA LYS A 116 -10.77 -14.02 -5.58
C LYS A 116 -12.15 -13.48 -5.97
N VAL A 117 -12.92 -12.96 -5.02
CA VAL A 117 -14.21 -12.30 -5.31
C VAL A 117 -14.00 -11.06 -6.19
N ALA A 118 -13.04 -10.19 -5.86
CA ALA A 118 -12.72 -9.03 -6.68
C ALA A 118 -12.29 -9.42 -8.10
N MET A 119 -11.53 -10.50 -8.25
CA MET A 119 -11.13 -11.06 -9.54
C MET A 119 -12.33 -11.56 -10.35
N VAL A 120 -13.26 -12.29 -9.71
CA VAL A 120 -14.50 -12.75 -10.37
C VAL A 120 -15.33 -11.56 -10.87
N LEU A 121 -15.53 -10.55 -10.02
CA LEU A 121 -16.35 -9.37 -10.35
C LEU A 121 -15.73 -8.48 -11.44
N THR A 122 -14.44 -8.64 -11.73
CA THR A 122 -13.72 -7.90 -12.78
C THR A 122 -13.40 -8.76 -14.00
N GLY A 123 -13.88 -10.02 -14.05
CA GLY A 123 -13.60 -10.94 -15.15
C GLY A 123 -12.13 -11.37 -15.26
N SER A 124 -11.38 -11.33 -14.15
CA SER A 124 -9.95 -11.62 -14.10
C SER A 124 -9.68 -13.08 -13.73
N ARG A 125 -9.09 -13.87 -14.63
CA ARG A 125 -8.79 -15.29 -14.34
C ARG A 125 -7.52 -15.50 -13.52
N ASN A 126 -6.61 -14.53 -13.59
CA ASN A 126 -5.34 -14.54 -12.88
C ASN A 126 -4.94 -13.10 -12.52
N VAL A 127 -3.87 -12.95 -11.74
CA VAL A 127 -3.38 -11.63 -11.30
C VAL A 127 -2.93 -10.75 -12.47
N GLY A 128 -2.41 -11.35 -13.55
CA GLY A 128 -2.05 -10.61 -14.77
C GLY A 128 -3.27 -9.98 -15.47
N ASP A 129 -4.40 -10.68 -15.50
CA ASP A 129 -5.66 -10.14 -16.00
C ASP A 129 -6.16 -8.99 -15.10
N LEU A 130 -6.07 -9.16 -13.77
CA LEU A 130 -6.46 -8.13 -12.81
C LEU A 130 -5.66 -6.84 -12.94
N ARG A 131 -4.36 -6.92 -13.25
CA ARG A 131 -3.51 -5.75 -13.54
C ARG A 131 -3.98 -4.92 -14.73
N ARG A 132 -4.62 -5.58 -15.70
CA ARG A 132 -5.14 -4.96 -16.93
C ARG A 132 -6.62 -4.64 -16.86
N ALA A 133 -7.29 -4.98 -15.74
CA ALA A 133 -8.71 -4.72 -15.58
C ALA A 133 -8.99 -3.20 -15.65
N PRO A 134 -10.10 -2.79 -16.29
CA PRO A 134 -10.51 -1.39 -16.31
C PRO A 134 -10.62 -0.82 -14.89
N ARG A 135 -10.15 0.41 -14.70
CA ARG A 135 -10.19 1.11 -13.42
C ARG A 135 -10.56 2.57 -13.60
N VAL A 136 -11.16 3.15 -12.57
CA VAL A 136 -11.51 4.57 -12.52
C VAL A 136 -10.76 5.20 -11.34
N ILE A 137 -10.02 6.29 -11.60
CA ILE A 137 -9.30 7.05 -10.59
C ILE A 137 -10.05 8.37 -10.36
N LEU A 138 -10.39 8.65 -9.10
CA LEU A 138 -11.20 9.80 -8.70
C LEU A 138 -10.52 10.64 -7.62
N GLY A 139 -11.08 11.83 -7.36
CA GLY A 139 -10.78 12.64 -6.19
C GLY A 139 -9.29 13.03 -6.05
N PRO A 140 -8.76 13.05 -4.81
CA PRO A 140 -7.38 13.47 -4.55
C PRO A 140 -6.33 12.67 -5.32
N LEU A 141 -6.55 11.37 -5.54
CA LEU A 141 -5.62 10.54 -6.32
C LEU A 141 -5.59 10.94 -7.79
N ARG A 142 -6.74 11.32 -8.36
CA ARG A 142 -6.78 11.84 -9.74
C ARG A 142 -6.01 13.16 -9.85
N ALA A 143 -6.25 14.09 -8.92
CA ALA A 143 -5.54 15.37 -8.89
C ALA A 143 -4.01 15.16 -8.73
N TRP A 144 -3.60 14.20 -7.90
CA TRP A 144 -2.20 13.78 -7.78
C TRP A 144 -1.65 13.33 -9.13
N CYS A 145 -2.36 12.41 -9.80
CA CYS A 145 -1.93 11.92 -11.11
C CYS A 145 -1.80 13.05 -12.15
N GLU A 146 -2.75 13.98 -12.20
CA GLU A 146 -2.70 15.12 -13.13
C GLU A 146 -1.47 16.00 -12.86
N GLN A 147 -1.25 16.40 -11.60
CA GLN A 147 -0.13 17.26 -11.21
C GLN A 147 1.24 16.59 -11.38
N ARG A 148 1.29 15.26 -11.31
CA ARG A 148 2.52 14.47 -11.43
C ARG A 148 2.75 13.91 -12.83
N GLY A 149 1.87 14.21 -13.80
CA GLY A 149 1.99 13.71 -15.18
C GLY A 149 1.76 12.19 -15.29
N LEU A 150 0.92 11.63 -14.42
CA LEU A 150 0.61 10.19 -14.33
C LEU A 150 -0.68 9.78 -15.03
N LEU A 151 -1.35 10.67 -15.74
CA LEU A 151 -2.38 10.28 -16.70
C LEU A 151 -1.72 10.18 -18.08
N GLU A 152 -2.09 9.17 -18.85
CA GLU A 152 -1.74 9.14 -20.27
C GLU A 152 -2.29 10.42 -20.91
N ARG A 153 -1.46 11.12 -21.68
CA ARG A 153 -1.95 12.19 -22.53
C ARG A 153 -2.61 11.48 -23.71
N ASP A 154 -3.91 11.70 -23.87
CA ASP A 154 -4.60 11.36 -25.12
C ASP A 154 -3.85 11.94 -26.34
#